data_AF-A0A355UJA3-F1
#
_entry.id   AF-A0A355UJA3-F1
#
_cell.length_a   1.000
_cell.length_b   1.000
_cell.length_c   1.000
_cell.angle_alpha   90.00
_cell.angle_beta   90.00
_cell.angle_gamma   90.00
#
_symmetry.space_group_name_H-M   'P 1'
#
loop_
_entity.id
_entity.type
_entity.pdbx_description
1 polymer ?
#
loop_
_entity_poly.entity_id
_entity_poly.type
_entity_poly.pdbx_seq_one_letter_code
_entity_poly.pdbx_strand_id
1 'polypeptide(L)'
;MVVLEEPYVSETLLNYLEKTQMPVLKNDFSVKQFSSHEKLNLIEGKEFLYQYHSMSSPLLYTVSEYALDGVCNALKGEYIIKQVTLLKDKYEFRKACEGVYKDFLFKEINYLDLFTFDISKIHLPVVLKPSVGFLSAGVYTIESFEDWKNAINDIENNFKSISDLFPDTVVGDNRFIIESYIKGTEYAIDVYFRDKEPVIINIFEHRFSSTKDVSDRLYLTNKVLFDKYLEVFTDYIRGLNFVLN
;
A
#
# COMPACT_ATOMS: atom_id res chain seq x y z
N MET A 1 -11.31 15.85 -6.45
CA MET A 1 -11.17 16.42 -5.09
C MET A 1 -9.92 15.84 -4.45
N VAL A 2 -9.27 16.58 -3.55
CA VAL A 2 -7.94 16.21 -3.06
C VAL A 2 -7.89 16.18 -1.53
N VAL A 3 -7.27 15.14 -0.96
CA VAL A 3 -6.92 15.06 0.45
C VAL A 3 -5.40 15.13 0.57
N LEU A 4 -4.89 16.15 1.25
CA LEU A 4 -3.48 16.29 1.57
C LEU A 4 -3.26 15.75 2.98
N GLU A 5 -2.26 14.89 3.16
CA GLU A 5 -1.98 14.29 4.46
C GLU A 5 -0.47 14.05 4.66
N GLU A 6 -0.08 13.89 5.92
CA GLU A 6 1.27 13.49 6.34
C GLU A 6 1.78 12.24 5.60
N PRO A 7 3.10 12.03 5.49
CA PRO A 7 4.18 12.86 6.05
C PRO A 7 4.63 13.97 5.10
N TYR A 8 4.22 13.93 3.83
CA TYR A 8 4.79 14.79 2.80
C TYR A 8 3.81 15.09 1.67
N VAL A 9 3.88 16.32 1.18
CA VAL A 9 3.29 16.74 -0.09
C VAL A 9 4.33 17.53 -0.87
N SER A 10 4.38 17.32 -2.19
CA SER A 10 5.34 18.02 -3.03
C SER A 10 4.92 19.46 -3.33
N GLU A 11 5.92 20.33 -3.44
CA GLU A 11 5.77 21.71 -3.89
C GLU A 11 5.12 21.78 -5.28
N THR A 12 5.40 20.79 -6.14
CA THR A 12 4.79 20.69 -7.47
C THR A 12 3.28 20.47 -7.39
N LEU A 13 2.82 19.58 -6.49
CA LEU A 13 1.40 19.35 -6.29
C LEU A 13 0.74 20.60 -5.69
N LEU A 14 1.33 21.23 -4.69
CA LEU A 14 0.78 22.44 -4.07
C LEU A 14 0.59 23.55 -5.11
N ASN A 15 1.62 23.87 -5.89
CA ASN A 15 1.54 24.84 -6.99
C ASN A 15 0.46 24.47 -8.02
N TYR A 16 0.31 23.18 -8.33
CA TYR A 16 -0.74 22.70 -9.22
C TYR A 16 -2.14 22.94 -8.64
N LEU A 17 -2.36 22.66 -7.36
CA LEU A 17 -3.63 22.87 -6.66
C LEU A 17 -3.98 24.35 -6.56
N GLU A 18 -3.00 25.22 -6.28
CA GLU A 18 -3.20 26.67 -6.31
C GLU A 18 -3.59 27.16 -7.70
N LYS A 19 -2.92 26.69 -8.75
CA LYS A 19 -3.22 27.14 -10.11
C LYS A 19 -4.60 26.67 -10.58
N THR A 20 -4.98 25.45 -10.24
CA THR A 20 -6.21 24.81 -10.72
C THR A 20 -7.42 25.09 -9.83
N GLN A 21 -7.19 25.58 -8.60
CA GLN A 21 -8.22 25.80 -7.59
C GLN A 21 -9.06 24.54 -7.31
N MET A 22 -8.47 23.36 -7.49
CA MET A 22 -9.14 22.09 -7.18
C MET A 22 -9.49 22.05 -5.69
N PRO A 23 -10.71 21.61 -5.31
CA PRO A 23 -11.08 21.54 -3.90
C PRO A 23 -10.19 20.58 -3.11
N VAL A 24 -9.65 21.09 -2.01
CA VAL A 24 -8.80 20.38 -1.05
C VAL A 24 -9.55 20.27 0.29
N LEU A 25 -9.58 19.08 0.88
CA LEU A 25 -10.16 18.89 2.20
C LEU A 25 -9.38 19.70 3.24
N LYS A 26 -10.08 20.53 4.00
CA LYS A 26 -9.50 21.23 5.15
C LYS A 26 -9.34 20.27 6.33
N ASN A 27 -8.10 19.89 6.61
CA ASN A 27 -7.63 19.17 7.79
C ASN A 27 -6.39 19.87 8.39
N ASP A 28 -5.89 19.39 9.52
CA ASP A 28 -4.73 19.98 10.19
C ASP A 28 -3.49 20.05 9.28
N PHE A 29 -3.25 19.02 8.45
CA PHE A 29 -2.11 18.99 7.54
C PHE A 29 -2.23 20.05 6.42
N SER A 30 -3.35 20.10 5.71
CA SER A 30 -3.60 21.08 4.64
C SER A 30 -3.56 22.53 5.14
N VAL A 31 -4.00 22.79 6.38
CA VAL A 31 -3.91 24.12 7.01
C VAL A 31 -2.45 24.51 7.28
N LYS A 32 -1.60 23.55 7.71
CA LYS A 32 -0.16 23.80 7.82
C LYS A 32 0.45 24.15 6.46
N GLN A 33 0.08 23.44 5.39
CA GLN A 33 0.58 23.72 4.04
C GLN A 33 0.11 25.09 3.51
N PHE A 34 -1.13 25.48 3.85
CA PHE A 34 -1.68 26.79 3.49
C PHE A 34 -0.84 27.97 4.00
N SER A 35 -0.13 27.80 5.12
CA SER A 35 0.74 28.84 5.67
C SER A 35 1.91 29.23 4.75
N SER A 36 2.26 28.37 3.78
CA SER A 36 3.24 28.65 2.72
C SER A 36 2.63 28.72 1.33
N HIS A 37 1.37 28.31 1.18
CA HIS A 37 0.60 28.21 -0.06
C HIS A 37 -0.81 28.79 0.14
N GLU A 38 -0.89 30.11 0.35
CA GLU A 38 -2.11 30.82 0.78
C GLU A 38 -3.26 30.82 -0.26
N LYS A 39 -3.10 30.13 -1.40
CA LYS A 39 -4.11 30.07 -2.46
C LYS A 39 -4.74 28.69 -2.60
N LEU A 40 -4.49 27.74 -1.71
CA LEU A 40 -5.18 26.45 -1.76
C LEU A 40 -6.69 26.65 -1.50
N ASN A 41 -7.52 26.04 -2.34
CA ASN A 41 -8.96 26.02 -2.18
C ASN A 41 -9.37 25.01 -1.09
N LEU A 42 -9.19 25.39 0.18
CA LEU A 42 -9.55 24.56 1.33
C LEU A 42 -11.07 24.62 1.57
N ILE A 43 -11.71 23.46 1.62
CA ILE A 43 -13.14 23.34 1.91
C ILE A 43 -13.41 22.44 3.13
N GLU A 44 -14.43 22.78 3.89
CA GLU A 44 -14.84 22.05 5.09
C GLU A 44 -15.34 20.64 4.77
N GLY A 45 -15.15 19.67 5.66
CA GLY A 45 -15.44 18.25 5.38
C GLY A 45 -16.89 17.96 4.95
N LYS A 46 -17.89 18.67 5.51
CA LYS A 46 -19.29 18.52 5.10
C LYS A 46 -19.52 18.97 3.65
N GLU A 47 -18.92 20.10 3.27
CA GLU A 47 -18.99 20.62 1.90
C GLU A 47 -18.20 19.72 0.94
N PHE A 48 -17.06 19.19 1.38
CA PHE A 48 -16.27 18.25 0.61
C PHE A 48 -17.08 17.00 0.23
N LEU A 49 -17.74 16.37 1.20
CA LEU A 49 -18.57 15.20 0.93
C LEU A 49 -19.80 15.54 0.08
N TYR A 50 -20.44 16.68 0.33
CA TYR A 50 -21.56 17.13 -0.50
C TYR A 50 -21.15 17.28 -1.97
N GLN A 51 -20.05 17.99 -2.23
CA GLN A 51 -19.53 18.14 -3.59
C GLN A 51 -19.14 16.79 -4.19
N TYR A 52 -18.47 15.92 -3.44
CA TYR A 52 -18.08 14.59 -3.89
C TYR A 52 -19.29 13.78 -4.38
N HIS A 53 -20.33 13.65 -3.56
CA HIS A 53 -21.52 12.87 -3.91
C HIS A 53 -22.40 13.54 -4.98
N SER A 54 -22.22 14.85 -5.23
CA SER A 54 -22.93 15.56 -6.30
C SER A 54 -22.35 15.32 -7.69
N MET A 55 -21.13 14.78 -7.79
CA MET A 55 -20.47 14.49 -9.07
C MET A 55 -21.04 13.22 -9.72
N SER A 56 -21.22 13.24 -11.04
CA SER A 56 -21.63 12.05 -11.81
C SER A 56 -20.56 10.96 -11.86
N SER A 57 -19.29 11.35 -11.74
CA SER A 57 -18.13 10.45 -11.70
C SER A 57 -17.09 11.04 -10.76
N PRO A 58 -17.27 10.87 -9.45
CA PRO A 58 -16.41 11.51 -8.46
C PRO A 58 -14.98 10.96 -8.54
N LEU A 59 -14.01 11.87 -8.53
CA LEU A 59 -12.59 11.53 -8.46
C LEU A 59 -12.01 12.06 -7.15
N LEU A 60 -11.37 11.16 -6.40
CA LEU A 60 -10.63 11.47 -5.19
C LEU A 60 -9.15 11.18 -5.41
N TYR A 61 -8.30 12.10 -4.98
CA TYR A 61 -6.86 11.91 -4.99
C TYR A 61 -6.31 12.15 -3.58
N THR A 62 -5.47 11.23 -3.11
CA THR A 62 -4.64 11.41 -1.91
C THR A 62 -3.21 11.02 -2.25
N VAL A 63 -2.24 11.74 -1.67
CA VAL A 63 -0.81 11.46 -1.82
C VAL A 63 -0.26 10.49 -0.78
N SER A 64 -1.08 10.13 0.20
CA SER A 64 -0.60 9.39 1.37
C SER A 64 -1.61 8.36 1.84
N GLU A 65 -1.07 7.20 2.23
CA GLU A 65 -1.84 6.15 2.89
C GLU A 65 -2.38 6.57 4.26
N TYR A 66 -1.78 7.57 4.92
CA TYR A 66 -2.30 8.12 6.19
C TYR A 66 -3.71 8.70 6.05
N ALA A 67 -4.08 9.13 4.84
CA ALA A 67 -5.43 9.63 4.59
C ALA A 67 -6.48 8.51 4.47
N LEU A 68 -6.06 7.26 4.23
CA LEU A 68 -6.97 6.19 3.86
C LEU A 68 -7.99 5.90 4.95
N ASP A 69 -7.61 6.02 6.23
CA ASP A 69 -8.52 5.75 7.34
C ASP A 69 -9.68 6.74 7.37
N GLY A 70 -9.36 8.03 7.28
CA GLY A 70 -10.35 9.10 7.19
C GLY A 70 -11.23 8.98 5.95
N VAL A 71 -10.61 8.67 4.79
CA VAL A 71 -11.31 8.46 3.52
C VAL A 71 -12.25 7.25 3.58
N CYS A 72 -11.79 6.11 4.11
CA CYS A 72 -12.58 4.88 4.22
C CYS A 72 -13.77 5.04 5.17
N ASN A 73 -13.57 5.77 6.28
CA ASN A 73 -14.67 6.08 7.19
C ASN A 73 -15.69 7.03 6.56
N ALA A 74 -15.22 8.08 5.86
CA ALA A 74 -16.09 9.09 5.27
C ALA A 74 -16.89 8.57 4.06
N LEU A 75 -16.31 7.69 3.25
CA LEU A 75 -16.94 7.10 2.06
C LEU A 75 -17.42 5.66 2.30
N LYS A 76 -17.74 5.32 3.55
CA LYS A 76 -18.14 3.97 3.94
C LYS A 76 -19.33 3.49 3.10
N GLY A 77 -19.17 2.30 2.51
CA GLY A 77 -20.19 1.65 1.68
C GLY A 77 -20.04 1.94 0.19
N GLU A 78 -19.18 2.87 -0.21
CA GLU A 78 -18.87 3.09 -1.63
C GLU A 78 -17.99 1.98 -2.21
N TYR A 79 -18.10 1.79 -3.53
CA TYR A 79 -17.33 0.76 -4.24
C TYR A 79 -15.82 0.98 -4.14
N ILE A 80 -15.36 2.24 -4.16
CA ILE A 80 -13.93 2.57 -4.03
C ILE A 80 -13.33 2.05 -2.72
N ILE A 81 -14.11 2.03 -1.64
CA ILE A 81 -13.65 1.51 -0.34
C ILE A 81 -13.44 0.01 -0.40
N LYS A 82 -14.29 -0.74 -1.12
CA LYS A 82 -14.07 -2.18 -1.33
C LYS A 82 -12.75 -2.45 -2.05
N GLN A 83 -12.40 -1.62 -3.04
CA GLN A 83 -11.14 -1.76 -3.77
C GLN A 83 -9.94 -1.41 -2.90
N VAL A 84 -10.00 -0.30 -2.15
CA VAL A 84 -8.94 0.09 -1.21
C VAL A 84 -8.72 -1.00 -0.15
N THR A 85 -9.79 -1.52 0.45
CA THR A 85 -9.68 -2.59 1.45
C THR A 85 -9.08 -3.87 0.87
N LEU A 86 -9.49 -4.27 -0.34
CA LEU A 86 -8.91 -5.43 -1.03
C LEU A 86 -7.40 -5.28 -1.27
N LEU A 87 -6.95 -4.10 -1.69
CA LEU A 87 -5.53 -3.85 -1.94
C LEU A 87 -4.70 -3.70 -0.66
N LYS A 88 -5.31 -3.21 0.43
CA LYS A 88 -4.63 -3.03 1.73
C LYS A 88 -4.45 -4.33 2.50
N ASP A 89 -5.41 -5.26 2.40
CA ASP A 89 -5.30 -6.58 3.02
C ASP A 89 -4.50 -7.53 2.11
N LYS A 90 -3.27 -7.84 2.53
CA LYS A 90 -2.35 -8.68 1.75
C LYS A 90 -2.92 -10.08 1.54
N TYR A 91 -3.65 -10.65 2.50
CA TYR A 91 -4.22 -11.97 2.35
C TYR A 91 -5.38 -11.97 1.35
N GLU A 92 -6.30 -11.01 1.47
CA GLU A 92 -7.41 -10.88 0.51
C GLU A 92 -6.89 -10.57 -0.91
N PHE A 93 -5.84 -9.75 -1.04
CA PHE A 93 -5.16 -9.52 -2.31
C PHE A 93 -4.57 -10.82 -2.89
N ARG A 94 -3.87 -11.64 -2.09
CA ARG A 94 -3.35 -12.94 -2.54
C ARG A 94 -4.46 -13.89 -2.98
N LYS A 95 -5.55 -13.96 -2.21
CA LYS A 95 -6.74 -14.74 -2.59
C LYS A 95 -7.31 -14.30 -3.93
N ALA A 96 -7.51 -13.00 -4.12
CA ALA A 96 -8.03 -12.49 -5.39
C ALA A 96 -7.11 -12.88 -6.55
N CYS A 97 -5.81 -12.90 -6.33
CA CYS A 97 -4.80 -13.24 -7.33
C CYS A 97 -4.43 -14.73 -7.42
N GLU A 98 -5.06 -15.63 -6.65
CA GLU A 98 -4.63 -17.04 -6.53
C GLU A 98 -4.59 -17.75 -7.90
N GLY A 99 -5.55 -17.44 -8.78
CA GLY A 99 -5.59 -17.98 -10.14
C GLY A 99 -4.44 -17.53 -11.05
N VAL A 100 -3.79 -16.40 -10.73
CA VAL A 100 -2.62 -15.88 -11.46
C VAL A 100 -1.36 -16.66 -11.08
N TYR A 101 -1.28 -17.13 -9.84
CA TYR A 101 -0.07 -17.74 -9.27
C TYR A 101 -0.38 -19.07 -8.57
N LYS A 102 -0.64 -20.11 -9.37
CA LYS A 102 -1.09 -21.43 -8.87
C LYS A 102 -0.13 -22.11 -7.89
N ASP A 103 1.17 -21.85 -8.03
CA ASP A 103 2.21 -22.47 -7.20
C ASP A 103 2.70 -21.55 -6.07
N PHE A 104 2.08 -20.38 -5.88
CA PHE A 104 2.46 -19.44 -4.83
C PHE A 104 1.76 -19.80 -3.52
N LEU A 105 2.55 -20.20 -2.52
CA LEU A 105 2.02 -20.51 -1.19
C LEU A 105 1.72 -19.20 -0.45
N PHE A 106 0.53 -19.11 0.11
CA PHE A 106 0.22 -18.12 1.13
C PHE A 106 -0.79 -18.68 2.13
N LYS A 107 -0.70 -18.24 3.38
CA LYS A 107 -1.63 -18.62 4.44
C LYS A 107 -1.78 -17.49 5.45
N GLU A 108 -3.02 -17.26 5.86
CA GLU A 108 -3.31 -16.39 7.00
C GLU A 108 -3.16 -17.16 8.33
N ILE A 109 -2.60 -16.49 9.32
CA ILE A 109 -2.41 -16.98 10.69
C ILE A 109 -2.81 -15.85 11.64
N ASN A 110 -3.70 -16.14 12.60
CA ASN A 110 -4.00 -15.19 13.65
C ASN A 110 -2.82 -15.10 14.63
N TYR A 111 -2.66 -13.96 15.30
CA TYR A 111 -1.56 -13.72 16.22
C TYR A 111 -1.37 -14.81 17.28
N LEU A 112 -2.46 -15.26 17.92
CA LEU A 112 -2.37 -16.31 18.94
C LEU A 112 -1.91 -17.66 18.36
N ASP A 113 -2.30 -17.93 17.11
CA ASP A 113 -1.95 -19.18 16.43
C ASP A 113 -0.48 -19.20 15.97
N LEU A 114 0.17 -18.03 15.81
CA LEU A 114 1.59 -17.94 15.45
C LEU A 114 2.50 -18.68 16.43
N PHE A 115 2.24 -18.53 17.74
CA PHE A 115 3.09 -19.11 18.80
C PHE A 115 3.03 -20.63 18.86
N THR A 116 2.03 -21.24 18.24
CA THR A 116 1.86 -22.70 18.15
C THR A 116 2.02 -23.21 16.73
N PHE A 117 2.32 -22.33 15.77
CA PHE A 117 2.45 -22.68 14.37
C PHE A 117 3.72 -23.51 14.14
N ASP A 118 3.53 -24.70 13.56
CA ASP A 118 4.60 -25.63 13.25
C ASP A 118 5.23 -25.30 11.89
N ILE A 119 6.25 -24.44 11.91
CA ILE A 119 6.99 -24.01 10.72
C ILE A 119 7.68 -25.17 9.98
N SER A 120 7.90 -26.32 10.61
CA SER A 120 8.54 -27.49 9.96
C SER A 120 7.71 -28.11 8.84
N LYS A 121 6.42 -27.77 8.78
CA LYS A 121 5.50 -28.20 7.72
C LYS A 121 5.54 -27.31 6.47
N ILE A 122 6.28 -26.21 6.50
CA ILE A 122 6.37 -25.25 5.40
C ILE A 122 7.75 -25.34 4.74
N HIS A 123 7.76 -25.28 3.41
CA HIS A 123 9.02 -25.20 2.66
C HIS A 123 9.60 -23.78 2.75
N LEU A 124 10.80 -23.66 3.33
CA LEU A 124 11.54 -22.40 3.43
C LEU A 124 12.33 -22.13 2.13
N PRO A 125 12.60 -20.86 1.77
CA PRO A 125 12.30 -19.64 2.52
C PRO A 125 10.88 -19.10 2.33
N VAL A 126 10.39 -18.40 3.36
CA VAL A 126 9.09 -17.71 3.37
C VAL A 126 9.22 -16.31 3.98
N VAL A 127 8.20 -15.49 3.75
CA VAL A 127 8.06 -14.17 4.39
C VAL A 127 6.88 -14.21 5.35
N LEU A 128 7.09 -13.82 6.60
CA LEU A 128 6.05 -13.57 7.60
C LEU A 128 5.83 -12.07 7.74
N LYS A 129 4.59 -11.59 7.66
CA LYS A 129 4.26 -10.17 7.84
C LYS A 129 2.81 -9.94 8.25
N PRO A 130 2.46 -8.79 8.85
CA PRO A 130 1.08 -8.41 9.10
C PRO A 130 0.25 -8.36 7.81
N SER A 131 -0.98 -8.87 7.87
CA SER A 131 -1.93 -8.84 6.74
C SER A 131 -2.22 -7.42 6.30
N VAL A 132 -2.37 -6.50 7.26
CA VAL A 132 -2.47 -5.05 7.04
C VAL A 132 -1.30 -4.38 7.77
N GLY A 133 -0.60 -3.45 7.10
CA GLY A 133 0.62 -2.83 7.62
C GLY A 133 1.11 -1.71 6.72
N PHE A 134 2.04 -0.89 7.21
CA PHE A 134 2.66 0.24 6.50
C PHE A 134 4.19 0.26 6.75
N LEU A 135 4.97 0.76 5.78
CA LEU A 135 6.44 0.93 5.85
C LEU A 135 7.26 -0.32 6.16
N SER A 136 6.85 -1.49 5.67
CA SER A 136 7.59 -2.74 5.85
C SER A 136 7.83 -3.11 7.33
N ALA A 137 7.04 -2.53 8.25
CA ALA A 137 7.09 -2.85 9.66
C ALA A 137 6.57 -4.28 9.91
N GLY A 138 7.31 -5.05 10.69
CA GLY A 138 6.96 -6.44 11.00
C GLY A 138 7.12 -7.40 9.82
N VAL A 139 7.97 -7.11 8.84
CA VAL A 139 8.29 -8.04 7.75
C VAL A 139 9.52 -8.87 8.10
N TYR A 140 9.37 -10.19 8.12
CA TYR A 140 10.44 -11.14 8.47
C TYR A 140 10.68 -12.12 7.32
N THR A 141 11.90 -12.12 6.78
CA THR A 141 12.37 -13.18 5.88
C THR A 141 12.85 -14.37 6.70
N ILE A 142 12.20 -15.52 6.52
CA ILE A 142 12.45 -16.76 7.27
C ILE A 142 13.17 -17.75 6.36
N GLU A 143 14.50 -17.82 6.48
CA GLU A 143 15.34 -18.77 5.72
C GLU A 143 15.61 -20.05 6.53
N SER A 144 15.45 -19.99 7.86
CA SER A 144 15.72 -21.09 8.79
C SER A 144 14.76 -21.14 9.97
N PHE A 145 14.79 -22.25 10.71
CA PHE A 145 14.06 -22.39 11.97
C PHE A 145 14.47 -21.37 13.04
N GLU A 146 15.73 -20.93 13.00
CA GLU A 146 16.23 -19.91 13.93
C GLU A 146 15.67 -18.53 13.56
N ASP A 147 15.57 -18.20 12.27
CA ASP A 147 14.91 -16.95 11.84
C ASP A 147 13.44 -16.94 12.28
N TRP A 148 12.73 -18.07 12.19
CA TRP A 148 11.35 -18.19 12.70
C TRP A 148 11.27 -17.90 14.19
N LYS A 149 12.11 -18.54 14.99
CA LYS A 149 12.16 -18.34 16.45
C LYS A 149 12.44 -16.88 16.80
N ASN A 150 13.37 -16.25 16.08
CA ASN A 150 13.70 -14.83 16.28
C ASN A 150 12.53 -13.92 15.90
N ALA A 151 11.84 -14.19 14.79
CA ALA A 151 10.66 -13.43 14.39
C ALA A 151 9.53 -13.54 15.43
N ILE A 152 9.25 -14.75 15.94
CA ILE A 152 8.22 -14.93 16.98
C ILE A 152 8.59 -14.18 18.27
N ASN A 153 9.84 -14.24 18.70
CA ASN A 153 10.29 -13.50 19.88
C ASN A 153 10.21 -11.98 19.67
N ASP A 154 10.55 -11.48 18.49
CA ASP A 154 10.40 -10.05 18.16
C ASP A 154 8.92 -9.64 18.16
N ILE A 155 8.05 -10.46 17.56
CA ILE A 155 6.61 -10.22 17.54
C ILE A 155 6.04 -10.19 18.96
N GLU A 156 6.40 -11.14 19.82
CA GLU A 156 5.92 -11.21 21.20
C GLU A 156 6.30 -9.97 22.02
N ASN A 157 7.54 -9.50 21.86
CA ASN A 157 8.09 -8.44 22.69
C ASN A 157 7.80 -7.03 22.16
N ASN A 158 7.75 -6.86 20.83
CA ASN A 158 7.78 -5.55 20.19
C ASN A 158 6.54 -5.27 19.32
N PHE A 159 5.86 -6.29 18.78
CA PHE A 159 4.76 -6.01 17.86
C PHE A 159 3.58 -5.31 18.53
N LYS A 160 3.30 -5.62 19.80
CA LYS A 160 2.19 -5.01 20.54
C LYS A 160 2.42 -3.53 20.83
N SER A 161 3.67 -3.12 21.05
CA SER A 161 4.00 -1.69 21.23
C SER A 161 4.04 -0.95 19.89
N ILE A 162 4.34 -1.64 18.80
CA ILE A 162 4.29 -1.10 17.43
C ILE A 162 2.84 -0.96 16.95
N SER A 163 1.95 -1.90 17.26
CA SER A 163 0.53 -1.82 16.91
C SER A 163 -0.16 -0.61 17.51
N ASP A 164 0.22 -0.23 18.74
CA ASP A 164 -0.34 0.95 19.42
C ASP A 164 0.07 2.29 18.79
N LEU A 165 1.12 2.31 17.96
CA LEU A 165 1.64 3.52 17.29
C LEU A 165 0.95 3.82 15.96
N PHE A 166 0.15 2.90 15.44
CA PHE A 166 -0.52 3.03 14.15
C PHE A 166 -2.04 2.83 14.33
N PRO A 167 -2.89 3.52 13.57
CA PRO A 167 -4.33 3.31 13.62
C PRO A 167 -4.70 1.83 13.40
N ASP A 168 -5.80 1.35 14.00
CA ASP A 168 -6.26 -0.06 13.88
C ASP A 168 -6.45 -0.52 12.42
N THR A 169 -6.76 0.42 11.53
CA THR A 169 -6.87 0.27 10.07
C THR A 169 -5.54 0.10 9.35
N VAL A 170 -4.43 0.40 10.03
CA VAL A 170 -3.05 0.21 9.57
C VAL A 170 -2.45 -1.08 10.14
N VAL A 171 -2.84 -1.52 11.34
CA VAL A 171 -2.38 -2.77 11.97
C VAL A 171 -3.59 -3.68 12.21
N GLY A 172 -4.05 -4.31 11.13
CA GLY A 172 -5.33 -5.03 11.12
C GLY A 172 -5.38 -6.20 12.10
N ASP A 173 -6.51 -6.35 12.79
CA ASP A 173 -7.09 -7.51 13.51
C ASP A 173 -6.16 -8.57 14.16
N ASN A 174 -4.88 -8.26 14.43
CA ASN A 174 -3.86 -9.23 14.82
C ASN A 174 -3.72 -10.41 13.82
N ARG A 175 -3.79 -10.14 12.51
CA ARG A 175 -3.64 -11.16 11.46
C ARG A 175 -2.29 -11.04 10.74
N PHE A 176 -1.67 -12.18 10.47
CA PHE A 176 -0.42 -12.30 9.75
C PHE A 176 -0.61 -13.17 8.51
N ILE A 177 0.22 -12.93 7.50
CA ILE A 177 0.37 -13.77 6.33
C ILE A 177 1.78 -14.38 6.33
N ILE A 178 1.83 -15.69 6.12
CA ILE A 178 3.06 -16.40 5.72
C ILE A 178 2.95 -16.70 4.22
N GLU A 179 3.95 -16.31 3.43
CA GLU A 179 3.93 -16.50 1.98
C GLU A 179 5.29 -16.92 1.42
N SER A 180 5.28 -17.54 0.23
CA SER A 180 6.51 -17.93 -0.47
C SER A 180 7.45 -16.73 -0.66
N TYR A 181 8.73 -16.93 -0.38
CA TYR A 181 9.75 -15.96 -0.75
C TYR A 181 10.02 -16.01 -2.26
N ILE A 182 9.85 -14.89 -2.95
CA ILE A 182 10.12 -14.78 -4.39
C ILE A 182 11.57 -14.32 -4.58
N LYS A 183 12.42 -15.22 -5.07
CA LYS A 183 13.79 -14.86 -5.43
C LYS A 183 13.80 -14.13 -6.78
N GLY A 184 14.40 -12.94 -6.82
CA GLY A 184 14.54 -12.20 -8.06
C GLY A 184 14.92 -10.75 -7.84
N THR A 185 14.69 -9.96 -8.88
CA THR A 185 14.81 -8.49 -8.83
C THR A 185 13.42 -7.92 -8.59
N GLU A 186 13.33 -6.99 -7.64
CA GLU A 186 12.09 -6.27 -7.37
C GLU A 186 12.00 -5.01 -8.23
N TYR A 187 10.77 -4.73 -8.69
CA TYR A 187 10.46 -3.54 -9.45
C TYR A 187 9.27 -2.81 -8.82
N ALA A 188 9.36 -1.48 -8.74
CA ALA A 188 8.24 -0.60 -8.42
C ALA A 188 7.75 0.07 -9.70
N ILE A 189 6.43 0.11 -9.89
CA ILE A 189 5.82 0.60 -11.13
C ILE A 189 4.78 1.65 -10.75
N ASP A 190 4.97 2.87 -11.26
CA ASP A 190 3.96 3.92 -11.13
C ASP A 190 2.99 3.79 -12.30
N VAL A 191 1.71 3.56 -11.99
CA VAL A 191 0.67 3.33 -12.99
C VAL A 191 -0.62 4.04 -12.61
N TYR A 192 -1.33 4.54 -13.61
CA TYR A 192 -2.74 4.90 -13.49
C TYR A 192 -3.54 4.22 -14.60
N PHE A 193 -4.85 4.14 -14.42
CA PHE A 193 -5.74 3.55 -15.43
C PHE A 193 -6.52 4.63 -16.16
N ARG A 194 -6.57 4.51 -17.48
CA ARG A 194 -7.42 5.33 -18.36
C ARG A 194 -8.31 4.39 -19.16
N ASP A 195 -9.62 4.50 -18.98
CA ASP A 195 -10.59 3.62 -19.65
C ASP A 195 -10.28 2.12 -19.46
N LYS A 196 -9.86 1.74 -18.25
CA LYS A 196 -9.37 0.41 -17.84
C LYS A 196 -8.04 -0.05 -18.43
N GLU A 197 -7.41 0.75 -19.28
CA GLU A 197 -6.05 0.47 -19.78
C GLU A 197 -4.99 1.04 -18.83
N PRO A 198 -3.96 0.25 -18.46
CA PRO A 198 -2.88 0.73 -17.63
C PRO A 198 -1.93 1.64 -18.42
N VAL A 199 -1.61 2.78 -17.83
CA VAL A 199 -0.61 3.71 -18.34
C VAL A 199 0.53 3.81 -17.33
N ILE A 200 1.65 3.20 -17.67
CA ILE A 200 2.87 3.21 -16.85
C ILE A 200 3.58 4.56 -17.02
N ILE A 201 3.86 5.21 -15.90
CA ILE A 201 4.58 6.49 -15.85
C ILE A 201 6.06 6.24 -15.53
N ASN A 202 6.35 5.37 -14.57
CA ASN A 202 7.72 5.05 -14.16
C ASN A 202 7.88 3.55 -13.92
N ILE A 203 9.10 3.08 -14.15
CA ILE A 203 9.56 1.74 -13.76
C ILE A 203 10.87 1.94 -13.01
N PHE A 204 10.92 1.44 -11.79
CA PHE A 204 12.09 1.48 -10.93
C PHE A 204 12.53 0.07 -10.60
N GLU A 205 13.84 -0.18 -10.67
CA GLU A 205 14.45 -1.36 -10.08
C GLU A 205 14.85 -1.07 -8.64
N HIS A 206 14.35 -1.87 -7.71
CA HIS A 206 14.68 -1.76 -6.30
C HIS A 206 15.94 -2.58 -6.00
N ARG A 207 16.92 -1.94 -5.35
CA ARG A 207 18.21 -2.56 -4.99
C ARG A 207 18.29 -2.76 -3.49
N PHE A 208 18.17 -4.01 -3.08
CA PHE A 208 18.42 -4.45 -1.70
C PHE A 208 19.91 -4.57 -1.40
N SER A 209 20.29 -4.25 -0.16
CA SER A 209 21.65 -4.50 0.35
C SER A 209 21.91 -5.97 0.71
N SER A 210 20.87 -6.75 1.02
CA SER A 210 20.93 -8.20 1.30
C SER A 210 19.54 -8.84 1.22
N THR A 211 19.43 -10.17 1.38
CA THR A 211 18.13 -10.89 1.43
C THR A 211 17.30 -10.59 2.68
N LYS A 212 17.94 -10.01 3.72
CA LYS A 212 17.29 -9.57 4.96
C LYS A 212 16.95 -8.07 4.96
N ASP A 213 17.32 -7.36 3.89
CA ASP A 213 16.97 -5.94 3.74
C ASP A 213 15.51 -5.82 3.30
N VAL A 214 14.71 -5.19 4.15
CA VAL A 214 13.29 -4.90 3.89
C VAL A 214 13.05 -3.39 3.75
N SER A 215 14.13 -2.60 3.60
CA SER A 215 14.05 -1.15 3.58
C SER A 215 13.83 -0.59 2.18
N ASP A 216 12.86 0.32 2.06
CA ASP A 216 12.51 0.96 0.79
C ASP A 216 13.41 2.18 0.53
N ARG A 217 14.66 1.97 0.09
CA ARG A 217 15.68 3.03 0.07
C ARG A 217 16.22 3.42 -1.29
N LEU A 218 16.48 2.46 -2.19
CA LEU A 218 17.21 2.74 -3.43
C LEU A 218 16.47 2.23 -4.66
N TYR A 219 15.84 3.15 -5.36
CA TYR A 219 15.11 2.91 -6.59
C TYR A 219 15.85 3.51 -7.78
N LEU A 220 16.17 2.69 -8.78
CA LEU A 220 16.91 3.09 -9.97
C LEU A 220 16.00 3.09 -11.20
N THR A 221 16.05 4.15 -11.99
CA THR A 221 15.38 4.21 -13.28
C THR A 221 16.27 4.82 -14.36
N ASN A 222 16.09 4.37 -15.59
CA ASN A 222 16.66 4.98 -16.79
C ASN A 222 15.86 4.51 -18.02
N LYS A 223 16.08 5.16 -19.16
CA LYS A 223 15.36 4.83 -20.40
C LYS A 223 15.53 3.37 -20.84
N VAL A 224 16.73 2.81 -20.72
CA VAL A 224 17.00 1.42 -21.13
C VAL A 224 16.16 0.44 -20.30
N LEU A 225 16.08 0.68 -18.99
CA LEU A 225 15.27 -0.12 -18.07
C LEU A 225 13.78 0.04 -18.38
N PHE A 226 13.33 1.27 -18.57
CA PHE A 226 11.92 1.55 -18.88
C PHE A 226 11.48 0.86 -20.18
N ASP A 227 12.22 1.09 -21.28
CA ASP A 227 11.89 0.52 -22.59
C ASP A 227 11.92 -1.02 -22.58
N LYS A 228 12.83 -1.62 -21.78
CA LYS A 228 12.97 -3.08 -21.67
C LYS A 228 11.75 -3.75 -21.06
N TYR A 229 11.13 -3.13 -20.05
CA TYR A 229 10.07 -3.77 -19.26
C TYR A 229 8.67 -3.21 -19.52
N LEU A 230 8.55 -2.10 -20.27
CA LEU A 230 7.27 -1.43 -20.52
C LEU A 230 6.19 -2.40 -21.01
N GLU A 231 6.43 -3.12 -22.11
CA GLU A 231 5.44 -4.03 -22.70
C GLU A 231 5.04 -5.15 -21.72
N VAL A 232 6.03 -5.82 -21.13
CA VAL A 232 5.82 -6.93 -20.19
C VAL A 232 5.03 -6.49 -18.96
N PHE A 233 5.35 -5.33 -18.38
CA PHE A 233 4.63 -4.81 -17.21
C PHE A 233 3.26 -4.26 -17.57
N THR A 234 3.08 -3.64 -18.74
CA THR A 234 1.76 -3.23 -19.22
C THR A 234 0.83 -4.43 -19.38
N ASP A 235 1.30 -5.51 -20.01
CA ASP A 235 0.50 -6.72 -20.21
C ASP A 235 0.20 -7.42 -18.89
N TYR A 236 1.19 -7.51 -18.00
CA TYR A 236 1.02 -8.07 -16.67
C TYR A 236 -0.03 -7.30 -15.85
N ILE A 237 0.07 -5.96 -15.79
CA ILE A 237 -0.87 -5.12 -15.05
C ILE A 237 -2.27 -5.19 -15.67
N ARG A 238 -2.39 -5.27 -17.00
CA ARG A 238 -3.68 -5.46 -17.67
C ARG A 238 -4.34 -6.77 -17.23
N GLY A 239 -3.58 -7.87 -17.20
CA GLY A 239 -4.05 -9.15 -16.71
C GLY A 239 -4.46 -9.11 -15.23
N LEU A 240 -3.66 -8.44 -14.39
CA LEU A 240 -3.96 -8.27 -12.97
C LEU A 240 -5.25 -7.46 -12.74
N ASN A 241 -5.46 -6.39 -13.50
CA ASN A 241 -6.67 -5.57 -13.41
C ASN A 241 -7.94 -6.35 -13.75
N PHE A 242 -7.88 -7.28 -14.72
CA PHE A 242 -9.01 -8.15 -15.05
C PHE A 242 -9.42 -9.09 -13.91
N VAL A 243 -8.48 -9.42 -13.02
CA VAL A 243 -8.73 -10.30 -11.86
C VAL A 243 -9.25 -9.51 -10.66
N LEU A 244 -8.83 -8.25 -10.52
CA LEU A 244 -9.14 -7.41 -9.35
C LEU A 244 -10.42 -6.56 -9.50
N ASN A 245 -10.98 -6.44 -10.71
CA ASN A 245 -12.10 -5.54 -11.03
C ASN A 245 -13.09 -6.16 -12.02
#